data_AF-A0A7J9UYT3-F1
#
_entry.id   AF-A0A7J9UYT3-F1
#
_cell.length_a   1.000
_cell.length_b   1.000
_cell.length_c   1.000
_cell.angle_alpha   90.00
_cell.angle_beta   90.00
_cell.angle_gamma   90.00
#
_symmetry.space_group_name_H-M   'P 1'
#
loop_
_entity.id
_entity.type
_entity.pdbx_description
1 polymer ?
#
loop_
_entity_poly.entity_id
_entity_poly.type
_entity_poly.pdbx_seq_one_letter_code
_entity_poly.pdbx_strand_id
1 'polypeptide(L)'
;YMFADRDEVRAAAEPADGPTLTEWADLARTHDLVIVGGFAEAGADGEVHNSAALVDATGVRAVYRKAHLWNSEKALFTPGAAAPPVVDT
;
A
#
# COMPACT_ATOMS: atom_id res chain seq x y z
N TYR A 1 -4.94 8.11 7.46
CA TYR A 1 -4.66 7.51 8.78
C TYR A 1 -5.71 7.99 9.77
N MET A 2 -6.06 7.16 10.76
CA MET A 2 -7.28 7.24 11.59
C MET A 2 -8.58 7.09 10.82
N PHE A 3 -8.88 5.88 10.38
CA PHE A 3 -10.22 5.53 9.89
C PHE A 3 -11.15 5.25 11.08
N ALA A 4 -12.40 5.68 10.98
CA ALA A 4 -13.46 5.43 11.94
C ALA A 4 -13.90 3.97 11.91
N ASP A 5 -14.03 3.38 10.72
CA ASP A 5 -14.47 2.01 10.51
C ASP A 5 -13.93 1.39 9.20
N ARG A 6 -14.28 0.11 8.96
CA ARG A 6 -13.86 -0.63 7.76
C ARG A 6 -14.44 -0.06 6.47
N ASP A 7 -15.59 0.59 6.51
CA ASP A 7 -16.23 1.12 5.30
C ASP A 7 -15.53 2.40 4.85
N GLU A 8 -15.06 3.23 5.78
CA GLU A 8 -14.18 4.36 5.48
C GLU A 8 -12.85 3.89 4.88
N VAL A 9 -12.27 2.80 5.41
CA VAL A 9 -11.07 2.19 4.82
C VAL A 9 -11.33 1.74 3.38
N ARG A 10 -12.44 1.02 3.14
CA ARG A 10 -12.80 0.53 1.80
C ARG A 10 -13.02 1.67 0.82
N ALA A 11 -13.64 2.76 1.25
CA ALA A 11 -13.87 3.92 0.41
C ALA A 11 -12.57 4.64 -0.01
N ALA A 12 -11.53 4.55 0.82
CA ALA A 12 -10.22 5.12 0.55
C ALA A 12 -9.21 4.11 -0.04
N ALA A 13 -9.57 2.82 -0.12
CA ALA A 13 -8.66 1.78 -0.55
C ALA A 13 -8.53 1.76 -2.08
N GLU A 14 -7.30 1.64 -2.56
CA GLU A 14 -6.98 1.56 -3.98
C GLU A 14 -6.28 0.24 -4.30
N PRO A 15 -6.45 -0.32 -5.50
CA PRO A 15 -5.67 -1.48 -5.90
C PRO A 15 -4.18 -1.11 -6.04
N ALA A 16 -3.30 -2.11 -6.05
CA ALA A 16 -1.85 -1.91 -6.16
C ALA A 16 -1.38 -1.31 -7.52
N ASP A 17 -2.28 -1.21 -8.49
CA ASP A 17 -2.12 -0.52 -9.78
C ASP A 17 -3.02 0.73 -9.88
N GLY A 18 -3.49 1.23 -8.74
CA GLY A 18 -4.38 2.37 -8.63
C GLY A 18 -3.74 3.73 -8.90
N PRO A 19 -4.54 4.81 -8.84
CA PRO A 19 -4.09 6.15 -9.21
C PRO A 19 -2.97 6.69 -8.31
N THR A 20 -2.97 6.39 -7.01
CA THR A 20 -1.90 6.84 -6.10
C THR A 20 -0.54 6.29 -6.51
N LEU A 21 -0.45 4.98 -6.79
CA LEU A 21 0.81 4.34 -7.15
C LEU A 21 1.24 4.70 -8.59
N THR A 22 0.27 4.97 -9.47
CA THR A 22 0.53 5.51 -10.82
C THR A 22 1.17 6.89 -10.73
N GLU A 23 0.62 7.79 -9.92
CA GLU A 23 1.20 9.12 -9.68
C GLU A 23 2.61 9.03 -9.08
N TRP A 24 2.83 8.12 -8.12
CA TRP A 24 4.16 7.90 -7.55
C TRP A 24 5.16 7.41 -8.61
N ALA A 25 4.75 6.53 -9.53
CA ALA A 25 5.62 6.07 -10.61
C ALA A 25 5.99 7.21 -11.58
N ASP A 26 5.04 8.09 -11.86
CA ASP A 26 5.26 9.26 -12.73
C ASP A 26 6.19 10.29 -12.08
N LEU A 27 6.03 10.54 -10.78
CA LEU A 27 6.93 11.39 -10.00
C LEU A 27 8.33 10.77 -9.90
N ALA A 28 8.42 9.47 -9.62
CA ALA A 28 9.68 8.73 -9.54
C ALA A 28 10.46 8.81 -10.86
N ARG A 29 9.77 8.67 -12.00
CA ARG A 29 10.36 8.80 -13.33
C ARG A 29 10.77 10.23 -13.66
N THR A 30 9.95 11.21 -13.30
CA THR A 30 10.22 12.63 -13.58
C THR A 30 11.43 13.15 -12.80
N HIS A 31 11.61 12.68 -11.57
CA HIS A 31 12.58 13.24 -10.64
C HIS A 31 13.76 12.31 -10.32
N ASP A 32 13.84 11.15 -10.98
CA ASP A 32 14.90 10.15 -10.76
C ASP A 32 15.07 9.76 -9.29
N LEU A 33 13.97 9.26 -8.69
CA LEU A 33 13.92 8.94 -7.26
C LEU A 33 13.11 7.69 -6.96
N VAL A 34 13.36 7.13 -5.77
CA VAL A 34 12.61 6.01 -5.19
C VAL A 34 11.62 6.55 -4.16
N ILE A 35 10.36 6.15 -4.28
CA ILE A 35 9.28 6.49 -3.35
C ILE A 35 8.90 5.25 -2.55
N VAL A 36 8.89 5.38 -1.23
CA VAL A 36 8.33 4.37 -0.32
C VAL A 36 7.22 5.00 0.49
N GLY A 37 5.99 4.51 0.33
CA GLY A 37 4.82 5.13 0.93
C GLY A 37 3.76 4.11 1.35
N GLY A 38 3.05 4.44 2.43
CA GLY A 38 1.93 3.64 2.93
C GLY A 38 0.60 4.03 2.28
N PHE A 39 -0.24 3.06 1.98
CA PHE A 39 -1.58 3.25 1.42
C PHE A 39 -2.56 2.18 1.92
N ALA A 40 -3.86 2.48 1.83
CA ALA A 40 -4.90 1.48 2.03
C ALA A 40 -5.05 0.69 0.73
N GLU A 41 -4.71 -0.60 0.77
CA GLU A 41 -4.76 -1.47 -0.40
C GLU A 41 -6.09 -2.21 -0.46
N ALA A 42 -6.76 -2.14 -1.61
CA ALA A 42 -7.88 -3.01 -1.95
C ALA A 42 -7.37 -4.40 -2.35
N GLY A 43 -7.67 -5.40 -1.52
CA GLY A 43 -7.36 -6.81 -1.75
C GLY A 43 -8.47 -7.58 -2.47
N ALA A 44 -8.29 -8.90 -2.55
CA ALA A 44 -9.34 -9.80 -3.06
C ALA A 44 -10.53 -9.87 -2.10
N ASP A 45 -11.70 -10.25 -2.61
CA ASP A 45 -12.92 -10.54 -1.83
C ASP A 45 -13.37 -9.40 -0.89
N GLY A 46 -13.04 -8.14 -1.22
CA GLY A 46 -13.41 -6.97 -0.43
C GLY A 46 -12.59 -6.77 0.85
N GLU A 47 -11.46 -7.49 0.98
CA GLU A 47 -10.48 -7.27 2.03
C GLU A 47 -9.66 -6.00 1.78
N VAL A 48 -9.23 -5.40 2.87
CA VAL A 48 -8.43 -4.17 2.86
C VAL A 48 -7.17 -4.37 3.70
N HIS A 49 -6.05 -3.86 3.22
CA HIS A 49 -4.75 -4.02 3.87
C HIS A 49 -4.09 -2.66 4.13
N ASN A 50 -3.34 -2.56 5.23
CA ASN A 50 -2.39 -1.47 5.40
C ASN A 50 -1.11 -1.91 4.70
N SER A 51 -0.77 -1.25 3.60
CA SER A 51 0.32 -1.68 2.71
C SER A 51 1.33 -0.58 2.51
N ALA A 52 2.58 -0.95 2.24
CA ALA A 52 3.62 -0.06 1.78
C ALA A 52 4.05 -0.46 0.37
N ALA A 53 4.14 0.51 -0.54
CA ALA A 53 4.68 0.31 -1.88
C ALA A 53 6.08 0.91 -1.98
N LEU A 54 6.97 0.23 -2.71
CA LEU A 54 8.23 0.76 -3.22
C LEU A 54 8.09 0.99 -4.72
N VAL A 55 8.31 2.21 -5.16
CA VAL A 55 8.11 2.66 -6.53
C VAL A 55 9.36 3.40 -7.00
N ASP A 56 9.80 3.13 -8.23
CA ASP A 56 10.90 3.85 -8.88
C ASP A 56 10.53 4.25 -10.32
N ALA A 57 11.50 4.72 -11.10
CA ALA A 57 11.30 5.15 -12.49
C ALA A 57 10.77 4.05 -13.43
N THR A 58 10.89 2.77 -13.06
CA THR A 58 10.36 1.62 -13.81
C THR A 58 8.95 1.23 -13.38
N GLY A 59 8.44 1.81 -12.29
CA GLY A 59 7.10 1.56 -11.75
C GLY A 59 7.13 0.95 -10.35
N VAL A 60 6.06 0.23 -10.00
CA VAL A 60 5.93 -0.45 -8.70
C VAL A 60 6.86 -1.65 -8.64
N ARG A 61 7.82 -1.63 -7.72
CA ARG A 61 8.81 -2.69 -7.54
C ARG A 61 8.40 -3.72 -6.50
N ALA A 62 7.69 -3.27 -5.46
CA ALA A 62 7.17 -4.16 -4.43
C ALA A 62 5.97 -3.53 -3.71
N VAL A 63 5.06 -4.39 -3.24
CA VAL A 63 4.00 -4.04 -2.30
C VAL A 63 4.07 -5.00 -1.12
N TYR A 64 4.12 -4.45 0.08
CA TYR A 64 4.16 -5.20 1.33
C TYR A 64 2.93 -4.90 2.18
N ARG A 65 2.12 -5.91 2.44
CA ARG A 65 0.99 -5.86 3.38
C ARG A 65 1.51 -6.05 4.80
N LYS A 66 1.21 -5.10 5.70
CA LYS A 66 1.65 -5.13 7.09
C LYS A 66 1.18 -6.42 7.77
N ALA A 67 2.13 -7.25 8.21
CA ALA A 67 1.83 -8.52 8.87
C ALA A 67 1.38 -8.33 10.33
N HIS A 68 1.97 -7.37 11.04
CA HIS A 68 1.69 -7.10 12.45
C HIS A 68 0.89 -5.80 12.60
N LEU A 69 -0.43 -5.94 12.73
CA LEU A 69 -1.35 -4.81 12.93
C LEU A 69 -1.32 -4.33 14.40
N TRP A 70 -1.39 -3.01 14.58
CA TRP A 70 -1.32 -2.34 15.87
C TRP A 70 -2.67 -1.72 16.27
N ASN A 71 -3.05 -1.87 17.55
CA ASN A 71 -4.25 -1.23 18.15
C ASN A 71 -5.52 -1.37 17.28
N SER A 72 -6.13 -0.25 16.89
CA SER A 72 -7.36 -0.19 16.09
C SER A 72 -7.20 -0.76 14.68
N GLU A 73 -5.99 -0.86 14.14
CA GLU A 73 -5.76 -1.46 12.82
C GLU A 73 -6.28 -2.89 12.74
N LYS A 74 -6.28 -3.64 13.86
CA LYS A 74 -6.79 -5.02 13.91
C LYS A 74 -8.29 -5.15 13.62
N ALA A 75 -9.05 -4.07 13.84
CA ALA A 75 -10.48 -4.02 13.50
C ALA A 75 -10.71 -3.50 12.07
N LEU A 76 -9.73 -2.81 11.50
CA LEU A 76 -9.85 -2.05 10.25
C LEU A 76 -9.24 -2.78 9.05
N PHE A 77 -8.15 -3.51 9.25
CA PHE A 77 -7.35 -4.12 8.18
C PHE A 77 -7.18 -5.61 8.39
N THR A 78 -6.92 -6.29 7.28
CA THR A 78 -6.55 -7.69 7.24
C THR A 78 -5.02 -7.80 7.17
N PRO A 79 -4.37 -8.61 8.02
CA PRO A 79 -2.92 -8.70 8.04
C PRO A 79 -2.38 -9.37 6.76
N GLY A 80 -1.18 -8.96 6.35
CA GLY A 80 -0.40 -9.68 5.34
C GLY A 80 0.21 -10.97 5.89
N ALA A 81 0.46 -11.95 5.00
CA ALA A 81 1.10 -13.23 5.35
C ALA A 81 2.52 -13.39 4.79
N ALA A 82 2.94 -12.52 3.87
CA ALA A 82 4.25 -12.60 3.24
C ALA A 82 5.35 -12.03 4.14
N ALA A 83 6.58 -12.53 3.97
CA ALA A 83 7.75 -11.91 4.56
C ALA A 83 8.01 -10.52 3.92
N PRO A 84 8.62 -9.58 4.67
CA PRO A 84 9.03 -8.30 4.08
C PRO A 84 9.98 -8.53 2.90
N PRO A 85 9.71 -7.93 1.72
CA PRO A 85 10.58 -8.08 0.57
C PRO A 85 11.88 -7.29 0.75
N VAL A 86 12.95 -7.78 0.14
CA VAL A 86 14.21 -7.04 -0.06
C VAL A 86 14.33 -6.76 -1.55
N VAL A 87 14.58 -5.50 -1.91
CA VAL A 87 14.59 -5.03 -3.30
C VAL A 87 15.86 -4.24 -3.53
N ASP A 88 16.53 -4.51 -4.65
CA ASP A 88 17.66 -3.69 -5.12
C ASP A 88 17.14 -2.40 -5.76
N THR A 89 17.70 -1.27 -5.34
CA THR A 89 17.36 0.09 -5.78
C THR A 89 18.54 0.77 -6.45
#